data_AF-A0A928F6V9-F1
#
_entry.id   AF-A0A928F6V9-F1
#
_cell.length_a   1.000
_cell.length_b   1.000
_cell.length_c   1.000
_cell.angle_alpha   90.00
_cell.angle_beta   90.00
_cell.angle_gamma   90.00
#
_symmetry.space_group_name_H-M   'P 1'
#
loop_
_entity.id
_entity.type
_entity.pdbx_description
1 polymer ?
#
loop_
_entity_poly.entity_id
_entity_poly.type
_entity_poly.pdbx_seq_one_letter_code
_entity_poly.pdbx_strand_id
1 'polypeptide(L)'
;MSNISFSDLVGKTILIGLTYYTADNEFIEQKQYWGTVIESNENRILVKLNDGEILGLPPDLSSTKIAPPGEYHLRSTGEVVVDPDYLTTWNINRPKED
;
A
#
# COMPACT_ATOMS: atom_id res chain seq x y z
N MET A 1 -1.76 -20.43 -4.27
CA MET A 1 -1.77 -19.05 -3.76
C MET A 1 -0.73 -19.01 -2.65
N SER A 2 0.26 -18.14 -2.73
CA SER A 2 1.26 -18.02 -1.67
C SER A 2 0.58 -17.40 -0.44
N ASN A 3 0.61 -18.09 0.70
CA ASN A 3 0.19 -17.50 1.97
C ASN A 3 1.27 -16.52 2.42
N ILE A 4 0.97 -15.22 2.34
CA ILE A 4 1.85 -14.17 2.87
C ILE A 4 1.59 -14.04 4.37
N SER A 5 2.65 -13.96 5.17
CA SER A 5 2.62 -13.70 6.60
C SER A 5 3.23 -12.35 6.95
N PHE A 6 2.95 -11.82 8.15
CA PHE A 6 3.50 -10.52 8.56
C PHE A 6 5.03 -10.47 8.54
N SER A 7 5.68 -11.58 8.90
CA SER A 7 7.15 -11.70 8.88
C SER A 7 7.75 -11.62 7.47
N ASP A 8 6.98 -11.94 6.42
CA ASP A 8 7.48 -11.92 5.04
C ASP A 8 7.60 -10.49 4.48
N LEU A 9 6.98 -9.50 5.13
CA LEU A 9 6.94 -8.13 4.65
C LEU A 9 8.14 -7.29 5.11
N VAL A 10 8.67 -7.52 6.32
CA VAL A 10 9.68 -6.61 6.90
C VAL A 10 10.94 -6.57 6.03
N GLY A 11 11.39 -5.35 5.71
CA GLY A 11 12.53 -5.10 4.84
C GLY A 11 12.23 -5.17 3.34
N LYS A 12 10.99 -5.48 2.95
CA LYS A 12 10.57 -5.60 1.55
C LYS A 12 10.02 -4.31 0.99
N THR A 13 10.18 -4.14 -0.32
CA THR A 13 9.61 -3.00 -1.06
C THR A 13 8.16 -3.30 -1.39
N ILE A 14 7.27 -2.38 -1.02
CA ILE A 14 5.84 -2.50 -1.27
C ILE A 14 5.33 -1.27 -2.03
N LEU A 15 4.56 -1.52 -3.09
CA LEU A 15 3.80 -0.49 -3.82
C LEU A 15 2.36 -0.51 -3.34
N ILE A 16 1.86 0.66 -2.97
CA ILE A 16 0.59 0.86 -2.27
C ILE A 16 -0.32 1.71 -3.17
N GLY A 17 -1.47 1.17 -3.55
CA GLY A 17 -2.53 1.92 -4.23
C GLY A 17 -3.68 2.21 -3.27
N LEU A 18 -4.02 3.48 -3.06
CA LEU A 18 -5.16 3.89 -2.24
C LEU A 18 -6.18 4.59 -3.13
N THR A 19 -7.43 4.14 -3.08
CA THR A 19 -8.55 4.81 -3.74
C THR A 19 -9.53 5.29 -2.69
N TYR A 20 -9.79 6.59 -2.66
CA TYR A 20 -10.65 7.23 -1.68
C TYR A 20 -12.03 7.49 -2.28
N TYR A 21 -13.06 7.18 -1.49
CA TYR A 21 -14.46 7.40 -1.83
C TYR A 21 -15.17 8.22 -0.75
N THR A 22 -16.25 8.89 -1.14
CA THR A 22 -17.21 9.50 -0.20
C THR A 22 -17.97 8.41 0.55
N ALA A 23 -18.76 8.81 1.55
CA ALA A 23 -19.65 7.88 2.26
C ALA A 23 -20.72 7.24 1.37
N ASP A 24 -21.04 7.88 0.23
CA ASP A 24 -22.01 7.39 -0.76
C ASP A 24 -21.33 6.60 -1.90
N ASN A 25 -20.06 6.19 -1.71
CA ASN A 25 -19.22 5.47 -2.67
C ASN A 25 -18.88 6.25 -3.95
N GLU A 26 -18.92 7.57 -3.92
CA GLU A 26 -18.46 8.39 -5.05
C GLU A 26 -16.93 8.51 -5.00
N PHE A 27 -16.27 8.39 -6.15
CA PHE A 27 -14.81 8.53 -6.25
C PHE A 27 -14.36 9.95 -5.86
N ILE A 28 -13.32 10.04 -5.04
CA ILE A 28 -12.67 11.31 -4.66
C ILE A 28 -11.32 11.43 -5.36
N GLU A 29 -10.40 10.52 -5.03
CA GLU A 29 -9.03 10.57 -5.53
C GLU A 29 -8.35 9.20 -5.45
N GLN A 30 -7.30 9.02 -6.24
CA GLN A 30 -6.39 7.88 -6.14
C GLN A 30 -4.99 8.36 -5.84
N LYS A 31 -4.32 7.71 -4.89
CA LYS A 31 -2.93 7.96 -4.52
C LYS A 31 -2.12 6.68 -4.63
N GLN A 32 -0.87 6.82 -5.07
CA GLN A 32 0.08 5.72 -5.10
C GLN A 32 1.31 6.11 -4.29
N TYR A 33 1.75 5.18 -3.47
CA TYR A 33 2.95 5.29 -2.65
C TYR A 33 3.82 4.07 -2.86
N TRP A 34 5.08 4.19 -2.50
CA TRP A 34 5.95 3.03 -2.37
C TRP A 34 7.00 3.30 -1.29
N GLY A 35 7.53 2.23 -0.74
CA GLY A 35 8.57 2.32 0.28
C GLY A 35 8.96 0.96 0.83
N THR A 36 9.71 0.99 1.92
CA THR A 36 10.18 -0.22 2.59
C THR A 36 9.34 -0.48 3.83
N VAL A 37 8.84 -1.70 3.99
CA VAL A 37 8.14 -2.09 5.23
C VAL A 37 9.16 -2.15 6.37
N ILE A 38 8.93 -1.35 7.42
CA ILE A 38 9.80 -1.27 8.60
C ILE A 38 9.22 -2.00 9.82
N GLU A 39 7.91 -2.22 9.84
CA GLU A 39 7.22 -2.99 10.87
C GLU A 39 5.99 -3.69 10.27
N SER A 40 5.71 -4.91 10.69
CA SER A 40 4.56 -5.69 10.24
C SER A 40 4.19 -6.72 11.30
N ASN A 41 2.99 -6.61 11.86
CA ASN A 41 2.45 -7.50 12.88
C ASN A 41 0.91 -7.40 12.92
N GLU A 42 0.28 -8.16 13.83
CA GLU A 42 -1.18 -8.23 14.00
C GLU A 42 -1.85 -6.89 14.35
N ASN A 43 -1.09 -5.85 14.73
CA ASN A 43 -1.64 -4.55 15.08
C ASN A 43 -1.49 -3.52 13.95
N ARG A 44 -0.41 -3.59 13.17
CA ARG A 44 -0.11 -2.60 12.13
C ARG A 44 0.93 -3.07 11.12
N ILE A 45 0.92 -2.43 9.96
CA ILE A 45 2.01 -2.45 8.99
C ILE A 45 2.50 -1.01 8.81
N LEU A 46 3.80 -0.77 8.98
CA LEU A 46 4.43 0.54 8.81
C LEU A 46 5.39 0.51 7.62
N VAL A 47 5.24 1.49 6.73
CA VAL A 47 6.06 1.64 5.53
C VAL A 47 6.79 2.97 5.60
N LYS A 48 8.11 2.93 5.49
CA LYS A 48 8.94 4.13 5.34
C LYS A 48 8.98 4.52 3.87
N LEU A 49 8.43 5.69 3.56
CA LEU A 49 8.40 6.27 2.21
C LEU A 49 9.76 6.93 1.87
N ASN A 50 9.93 7.29 0.60
CA ASN A 50 11.19 7.88 0.10
C ASN A 50 11.51 9.25 0.70
N ASP A 51 10.49 10.04 1.00
CA ASP A 51 10.61 11.34 1.66
C ASP A 51 10.90 11.22 3.17
N GLY A 52 10.92 9.99 3.69
CA GLY A 52 11.16 9.68 5.10
C GLY A 52 9.89 9.65 5.95
N GLU A 53 8.71 9.94 5.38
CA GLU A 53 7.44 9.79 6.08
C GLU A 53 7.14 8.31 6.39
N ILE A 54 6.35 8.08 7.44
CA ILE A 54 5.89 6.75 7.83
C ILE A 54 4.40 6.65 7.53
N LEU A 55 4.05 5.77 6.59
CA LEU A 55 2.69 5.43 6.25
C LEU A 55 2.26 4.18 7.03
N GLY A 56 1.15 4.29 7.78
CA GLY A 56 0.52 3.16 8.46
C GLY A 56 -0.57 2.53 7.60
N LEU A 57 -0.56 1.19 7.51
CA LEU A 57 -1.63 0.40 6.90
C LEU A 57 -2.29 -0.50 7.95
N PRO A 58 -3.57 -0.86 7.77
CA PRO A 58 -4.22 -1.88 8.59
C PRO A 58 -3.44 -3.20 8.53
N PRO A 59 -3.45 -4.02 9.61
CA PRO A 59 -2.82 -5.33 9.66
C PRO A 59 -3.66 -6.37 8.89
N ASP A 60 -3.98 -6.09 7.63
CA ASP A 60 -4.73 -6.99 6.76
C ASP A 60 -3.92 -7.32 5.50
N LEU A 61 -3.54 -8.58 5.39
CA LEU A 61 -2.72 -9.13 4.31
C LEU A 61 -3.57 -9.60 3.12
N SER A 62 -4.90 -9.65 3.24
CA SER A 62 -5.79 -10.12 2.16
C SER A 62 -5.69 -9.27 0.90
N SER A 63 -5.35 -7.99 1.07
CA SER A 63 -5.14 -7.02 -0.01
C SER A 63 -3.71 -7.02 -0.58
N THR A 64 -2.80 -7.84 -0.02
CA THR A 64 -1.38 -7.88 -0.39
C THR A 64 -1.06 -9.09 -1.25
N LYS A 65 -0.26 -8.89 -2.31
CA LYS A 65 0.21 -9.96 -3.21
C LYS A 65 1.65 -9.72 -3.62
N ILE A 66 2.35 -10.80 -4.00
CA ILE A 66 3.68 -10.71 -4.63
C ILE A 66 3.54 -9.90 -5.92
N ALA A 67 4.43 -8.93 -6.12
CA ALA A 67 4.45 -8.17 -7.36
C ALA A 67 5.14 -8.99 -8.46
N PRO A 68 4.56 -9.09 -9.67
CA PRO A 68 5.31 -9.55 -10.83
C PRO A 68 6.54 -8.65 -11.08
N PRO A 69 7.68 -9.21 -11.52
CA PRO A 69 8.80 -8.40 -11.98
C PRO A 69 8.37 -7.43 -13.10
N GLY A 70 8.98 -6.25 -13.14
CA GLY A 70 8.73 -5.21 -14.13
C GLY A 70 8.86 -3.79 -13.59
N GLU A 71 8.65 -2.84 -14.49
CA GLU A 71 8.60 -1.41 -14.18
C GLU A 71 7.17 -0.99 -13.85
N TYR A 72 7.01 -0.34 -12.71
CA TYR A 72 5.74 0.21 -12.23
C TYR A 72 5.81 1.74 -12.28
N HIS A 73 5.08 2.33 -13.21
CA HIS A 73 4.99 3.78 -13.36
C HIS A 73 3.86 4.31 -12.48
N LEU A 74 4.21 5.07 -11.44
CA LEU A 74 3.25 5.67 -10.52
C LEU A 74 2.67 6.92 -11.18
N ARG A 75 1.37 6.90 -11.48
CA ARG A 75 0.67 8.00 -12.16
C ARG A 75 0.61 9.25 -11.29
N SER A 76 0.55 9.10 -9.97
CA SER A 76 0.44 10.22 -9.03
C SER A 76 1.74 11.01 -8.85
N THR A 77 2.91 10.36 -8.99
CA THR A 77 4.21 11.00 -8.72
C THR A 77 5.13 11.05 -9.95
N GLY A 78 4.86 10.26 -10.99
CA GLY A 78 5.73 10.09 -12.14
C GLY A 78 6.95 9.18 -11.88
N GLU A 79 7.09 8.65 -10.66
CA GLU A 79 8.18 7.74 -10.30
C GLU A 79 8.05 6.38 -10.99
N VAL A 80 9.20 5.72 -11.15
CA VAL A 80 9.29 4.34 -11.64
C VAL A 80 9.85 3.47 -10.53
N VAL A 81 9.08 2.47 -10.12
CA VAL A 81 9.51 1.44 -9.17
C VAL A 81 9.82 0.18 -9.95
N VAL A 82 11.05 -0.31 -9.86
CA VAL A 82 11.51 -1.51 -10.56
C VAL A 82 11.47 -2.69 -9.61
N ASP A 83 10.81 -3.77 -10.01
CA ASP A 83 10.76 -5.05 -9.29
C ASP A 83 10.43 -4.92 -7.78
N PRO A 84 9.31 -4.27 -7.39
CA PRO A 84 8.89 -4.29 -5.99
C PRO A 84 8.62 -5.74 -5.54
N ASP A 85 8.73 -6.03 -4.23
CA ASP A 85 8.41 -7.36 -3.72
C ASP A 85 6.89 -7.58 -3.68
N TYR A 86 6.13 -6.54 -3.29
CA TYR A 86 4.69 -6.65 -3.06
C TYR A 86 3.88 -5.49 -3.64
N LEU A 87 2.63 -5.80 -3.97
CA LEU A 87 1.58 -4.83 -4.28
C LEU A 87 0.48 -4.94 -3.23
N THR A 88 -0.04 -3.81 -2.77
CA THR A 88 -1.25 -3.76 -1.94
C THR A 88 -2.19 -2.67 -2.43
N THR A 89 -3.50 -2.91 -2.36
CA THR A 89 -4.51 -1.96 -2.85
C THR A 89 -5.67 -1.86 -1.88
N TRP A 90 -6.06 -0.63 -1.55
CA TRP A 90 -7.11 -0.35 -0.57
C TRP A 90 -8.15 0.60 -1.15
N ASN A 91 -9.41 0.30 -0.85
CA ASN A 91 -10.52 1.23 -1.02
C ASN A 91 -10.86 1.82 0.35
N ILE A 92 -10.81 3.14 0.47
CA ILE A 92 -11.02 3.86 1.72
C ILE A 92 -12.27 4.70 1.58
N ASN A 93 -13.29 4.39 2.38
CA ASN A 93 -14.53 5.16 2.43
C ASN A 93 -14.44 6.19 3.55
N ARG A 94 -14.65 7.46 3.21
CA ARG A 94 -14.76 8.51 4.22
C ARG A 94 -16.04 8.29 5.05
N PRO A 95 -15.99 8.54 6.38
CA PRO A 95 -17.21 8.52 7.18
C PRO A 95 -18.19 9.59 6.69
N LYS A 96 -19.47 9.43 7.02
CA LYS A 96 -20.43 10.53 6.89
C LYS A 96 -20.01 11.65 7.83
N GLU A 97 -20.05 12.89 7.34
CA GLU A 97 -19.97 14.06 8.23
C GLU A 97 -21.27 14.11 9.04
N ASP A 98 -21.15 14.30 10.35
CA ASP A 98 -22.29 14.42 11.29
C ASP A 98 -23.05 15.75 11.11
#